data_AF-A0A0M3HHU5-F1
#
_entry.id   AF-A0A0M3HHU5-F1
#
_cell.length_a   1.000
_cell.length_b   1.000
_cell.length_c   1.000
_cell.angle_alpha   90.00
_cell.angle_beta   90.00
_cell.angle_gamma   90.00
#
_symmetry.space_group_name_H-M   'P 1'
#
loop_
_entity.id
_entity.type
_entity.pdbx_description
1 polymer ?
#
loop_
_entity_poly.entity_id
_entity_poly.type
_entity_poly.pdbx_seq_one_letter_code
_entity_poly.pdbx_strand_id
1 'polypeptide(L)'
;LQIARLDGCTKVIGICGSSEKCAVLLNELGFDGAINYKAESVPDRLRYLAPEGIDIYFDNVGGFVSDAVIAQMNRGGRVVLCGQIAVYNTSLPYPPPLPEKTAEIIAERRIK
;
A
#
# COMPACT_ATOMS: atom_id res chain seq x y z
N LEU A 1 -8.39 7.41 6.37
CA LEU A 1 -9.26 7.97 5.30
C LEU A 1 -9.54 9.45 5.48
N GLN A 2 -10.39 9.81 6.45
CA GLN A 2 -10.76 11.21 6.70
C GLN A 2 -9.53 12.05 7.08
N ILE A 3 -8.61 11.47 7.85
CA ILE A 3 -7.33 12.10 8.22
C ILE A 3 -6.45 12.41 7.00
N ALA A 4 -6.38 11.51 6.01
CA ALA A 4 -5.53 11.71 4.82
C ALA A 4 -6.03 12.88 3.96
N ARG A 5 -7.34 13.00 3.75
CA ARG A 5 -7.92 14.15 3.04
C ARG A 5 -7.75 15.46 3.84
N LEU A 6 -7.82 15.41 5.16
CA LEU A 6 -7.58 16.57 6.03
C LEU A 6 -6.11 17.03 6.00
N ASP A 7 -5.16 16.11 5.82
CA ASP A 7 -3.73 16.38 5.65
C ASP A 7 -3.33 16.76 4.20
N GLY A 8 -4.32 17.00 3.32
CA GLY A 8 -4.08 17.47 1.95
C GLY A 8 -3.78 16.38 0.93
N CYS A 9 -3.99 15.09 1.24
CA CYS A 9 -3.91 14.04 0.23
C CYS A 9 -5.01 14.25 -0.83
N THR A 10 -4.58 14.44 -2.07
CA THR A 10 -5.46 14.69 -3.22
C THR A 10 -6.09 13.41 -3.77
N LYS A 11 -5.47 12.25 -3.49
CA LYS A 11 -5.91 10.95 -3.98
C LYS A 11 -5.72 9.86 -2.92
N VAL A 12 -6.73 9.00 -2.78
CA VAL A 12 -6.73 7.86 -1.86
C VAL A 12 -7.12 6.58 -2.60
N ILE A 13 -6.23 5.59 -2.56
CA ILE A 13 -6.41 4.28 -3.21
C ILE A 13 -6.43 3.20 -2.14
N GLY A 14 -7.39 2.29 -2.22
CA GLY A 14 -7.50 1.17 -1.28
C GLY A 14 -7.19 -0.16 -1.95
N ILE A 15 -6.54 -1.05 -1.20
CA ILE A 15 -6.21 -2.40 -1.67
C ILE A 15 -7.00 -3.39 -0.81
N CYS A 16 -7.79 -4.24 -1.46
CA CYS A 16 -8.78 -5.08 -0.82
C CYS A 16 -8.75 -6.50 -1.41
N GLY A 17 -9.35 -7.47 -0.72
CA GLY A 17 -9.30 -8.89 -1.12
C GLY A 17 -10.53 -9.43 -1.84
N SER A 18 -11.51 -8.59 -2.19
CA SER A 18 -12.71 -9.01 -2.91
C SER A 18 -13.38 -7.83 -3.63
N SER A 19 -14.09 -8.08 -4.73
CA SER A 19 -14.70 -7.03 -5.54
C SER A 19 -15.78 -6.25 -4.77
N GLU A 20 -16.49 -6.93 -3.85
CA GLU A 20 -17.52 -6.32 -3.00
C GLU A 20 -16.91 -5.28 -2.06
N LYS A 21 -15.76 -5.61 -1.43
CA LYS A 21 -15.05 -4.65 -0.58
C LYS A 21 -14.58 -3.46 -1.39
N CYS A 22 -14.06 -3.68 -2.58
CA CYS A 22 -13.58 -2.60 -3.44
C CYS A 22 -14.75 -1.70 -3.91
N ALA A 23 -15.96 -2.25 -4.12
CA ALA A 23 -17.17 -1.46 -4.36
C ALA A 23 -17.55 -0.58 -3.16
N VAL A 24 -17.46 -1.11 -1.93
CA VAL A 24 -17.68 -0.32 -0.70
C VAL A 24 -16.68 0.84 -0.59
N LEU A 25 -15.39 0.59 -0.89
CA LEU A 25 -14.37 1.64 -0.88
C LEU A 25 -14.71 2.79 -1.82
N LEU A 26 -15.16 2.48 -3.04
CA LEU A 26 -15.48 3.49 -4.05
C LEU A 26 -16.80 4.20 -3.77
N ASN A 27 -17.87 3.44 -3.51
CA ASN A 27 -19.23 3.96 -3.50
C ASN A 27 -19.65 4.54 -2.15
N GLU A 28 -19.19 3.95 -1.04
CA GLU A 28 -19.62 4.35 0.31
C GLU A 28 -18.57 5.20 1.02
N LEU A 29 -17.29 4.86 0.85
CA LEU A 29 -16.20 5.53 1.54
C LEU A 29 -15.54 6.65 0.71
N GLY A 30 -15.81 6.74 -0.59
CA GLY A 30 -15.31 7.83 -1.44
C GLY A 30 -13.80 7.78 -1.73
N PHE A 31 -13.24 6.58 -1.88
CA PHE A 31 -11.91 6.39 -2.43
C PHE A 31 -11.88 6.75 -3.92
N ASP A 32 -10.74 7.27 -4.37
CA ASP A 32 -10.52 7.62 -5.78
C ASP A 32 -10.11 6.39 -6.61
N GLY A 33 -9.77 5.28 -5.96
CA GLY A 33 -9.43 4.02 -6.60
C GLY A 33 -9.45 2.84 -5.62
N ALA A 34 -9.73 1.66 -6.14
CA ALA A 34 -9.68 0.41 -5.38
C ALA A 34 -9.01 -0.68 -6.23
N ILE A 35 -8.27 -1.58 -5.58
CA ILE A 35 -7.54 -2.69 -6.20
C ILE A 35 -7.91 -3.99 -5.47
N ASN A 36 -8.43 -4.97 -6.20
CA ASN A 36 -8.62 -6.31 -5.67
C ASN A 36 -7.35 -7.14 -5.88
N TYR A 37 -6.51 -7.29 -4.84
CA TYR A 37 -5.21 -7.97 -4.95
C TYR A 37 -5.31 -9.46 -5.31
N LYS A 38 -6.51 -10.06 -5.24
CA LYS A 38 -6.73 -11.46 -5.63
C LYS A 38 -7.14 -11.63 -7.10
N ALA A 39 -7.61 -10.56 -7.73
CA ALA A 39 -8.15 -10.60 -9.10
C ALA A 39 -7.34 -9.74 -10.08
N GLU A 40 -6.50 -8.84 -9.58
CA GLU A 40 -5.79 -7.85 -10.38
C GLU A 40 -4.29 -7.83 -10.06
N SER A 41 -3.49 -7.42 -11.05
CA SER A 41 -2.08 -7.11 -10.84
C SER A 41 -1.95 -5.80 -10.05
N VAL A 42 -1.59 -5.91 -8.77
CA VAL A 42 -1.39 -4.74 -7.89
C VAL A 42 -0.40 -3.74 -8.49
N PRO A 43 0.78 -4.14 -9.01
CA PRO A 43 1.71 -3.19 -9.60
C PRO A 43 1.14 -2.41 -10.79
N ASP A 44 0.44 -3.09 -11.71
CA ASP A 44 -0.13 -2.41 -12.89
C ASP A 44 -1.24 -1.46 -12.50
N ARG A 45 -2.08 -1.88 -11.55
CA ARG A 45 -3.19 -1.08 -11.09
C ARG A 45 -2.74 0.14 -10.29
N LEU A 46 -1.67 0.01 -9.50
CA LEU A 46 -1.01 1.16 -8.86
C LEU A 46 -0.45 2.14 -9.87
N ARG A 47 0.23 1.70 -10.94
CA ARG A 47 0.72 2.60 -12.00
C ARG A 47 -0.41 3.37 -12.67
N TYR A 48 -1.53 2.70 -12.92
CA TYR A 48 -2.70 3.35 -13.52
C TYR A 48 -3.38 4.34 -12.58
N LEU A 49 -3.56 3.96 -11.31
CA LEU A 49 -4.28 4.77 -10.33
C LEU A 49 -3.39 5.86 -9.71
N ALA A 50 -2.08 5.68 -9.61
CA ALA A 50 -1.12 6.62 -9.04
C ALA A 50 0.09 6.80 -9.98
N PRO A 51 -0.11 7.40 -11.17
CA PRO A 51 0.98 7.58 -12.14
C PRO A 51 2.09 8.50 -11.61
N GLU A 52 1.78 9.40 -10.67
CA GLU A 52 2.71 10.30 -10.00
C GLU A 52 3.46 9.65 -8.82
N GLY A 53 3.23 8.35 -8.58
CA GLY A 53 3.80 7.62 -7.45
C GLY A 53 3.02 7.79 -6.15
N ILE A 54 3.57 7.22 -5.06
CA ILE A 54 2.89 7.07 -3.77
C ILE A 54 3.69 7.77 -2.66
N ASP A 55 3.08 8.75 -2.01
CA ASP A 55 3.75 9.51 -0.94
C ASP A 55 3.54 8.90 0.44
N ILE A 56 2.37 8.31 0.70
CA ILE A 56 2.03 7.73 2.00
C ILE A 56 1.44 6.34 1.79
N TYR A 57 1.98 5.35 2.49
CA TYR A 57 1.45 3.99 2.51
C TYR A 57 1.06 3.58 3.93
N PHE A 58 -0.22 3.28 4.15
CA PHE A 58 -0.70 2.69 5.40
C PHE A 58 -0.70 1.16 5.28
N ASP A 59 0.31 0.53 5.87
CA ASP A 59 0.48 -0.92 5.82
C ASP A 59 -0.24 -1.60 6.99
N ASN A 60 -1.19 -2.49 6.65
CA ASN A 60 -1.89 -3.36 7.58
C ASN A 60 -1.65 -4.86 7.27
N VAL A 61 -0.97 -5.17 6.18
CA VAL A 61 -0.95 -6.51 5.59
C VAL A 61 0.47 -7.05 5.52
N GLY A 62 1.46 -6.29 5.06
CA GLY A 62 2.80 -6.81 4.77
C GLY A 62 2.86 -7.64 3.48
N GLY A 63 4.03 -8.23 3.22
CA GLY A 63 4.26 -9.16 2.13
C GLY A 63 4.21 -8.52 0.73
N PHE A 64 3.74 -9.29 -0.27
CA PHE A 64 3.83 -8.89 -1.68
C PHE A 64 3.10 -7.58 -2.01
N VAL A 65 2.04 -7.24 -1.28
CA VAL A 65 1.31 -5.98 -1.46
C VAL A 65 2.21 -4.82 -1.04
N SER A 66 2.86 -4.92 0.11
CA SER A 66 3.80 -3.92 0.59
C SER A 66 4.99 -3.76 -0.36
N ASP A 67 5.55 -4.86 -0.86
CA ASP A 67 6.63 -4.81 -1.85
C ASP A 67 6.20 -4.08 -3.13
N ALA A 68 5.00 -4.37 -3.64
CA ALA A 68 4.45 -3.73 -4.82
C ALA A 68 4.20 -2.22 -4.63
N VAL A 69 3.75 -1.82 -3.43
CA VAL A 69 3.52 -0.42 -3.08
C VAL A 69 4.85 0.31 -2.91
N ILE A 70 5.78 -0.22 -2.11
CA ILE A 70 7.10 0.39 -1.84
C ILE A 70 7.87 0.60 -3.14
N ALA A 71 7.80 -0.34 -4.08
CA ALA A 71 8.43 -0.22 -5.39
C ALA A 71 7.95 1.00 -6.20
N GLN A 72 6.76 1.53 -5.91
CA GLN A 72 6.15 2.69 -6.58
C GLN A 72 6.04 3.93 -5.68
N MET A 73 6.66 3.89 -4.50
CA MET A 73 6.68 5.05 -3.60
C MET A 73 7.66 6.13 -4.08
N ASN A 74 7.28 7.38 -3.84
CA ASN A 74 8.09 8.54 -4.12
C ASN A 74 9.24 8.69 -3.13
N ARG A 75 10.25 9.45 -3.53
CA ARG A 75 11.37 9.80 -2.67
C ARG A 75 10.88 10.64 -1.48
N GLY A 76 11.23 10.25 -0.27
CA GLY A 76 10.76 10.89 0.96
C GLY A 76 9.36 10.47 1.39
N GLY A 77 8.77 9.47 0.74
CA GLY A 77 7.48 8.90 1.13
C GLY A 77 7.52 8.30 2.55
N ARG A 78 6.34 8.04 3.12
CA ARG A 78 6.18 7.56 4.49
C ARG A 78 5.37 6.28 4.53
N VAL A 79 5.87 5.27 5.24
CA VAL A 79 5.14 4.04 5.52
C VAL A 79 4.65 4.07 6.96
N VAL A 80 3.33 4.06 7.14
CA VAL A 80 2.71 3.90 8.45
C VAL A 80 2.39 2.43 8.64
N LEU A 81 3.23 1.75 9.42
CA LEU A 81 3.05 0.36 9.80
C LEU A 81 2.05 0.26 10.95
N CYS A 82 0.81 -0.12 10.62
CA CYS A 82 -0.25 -0.39 11.60
C CYS A 82 -0.33 -1.88 11.96
N GLY A 83 0.17 -2.78 11.09
CA GLY A 83 0.30 -4.21 11.34
C GLY A 83 0.71 -4.97 10.07
N GLN A 84 1.19 -6.21 10.20
CA GLN A 84 1.55 -7.06 9.05
C GLN A 84 0.78 -8.39 9.08
N ILE A 85 -0.55 -8.32 8.96
CA ILE A 85 -1.47 -9.49 9.11
C ILE A 85 -1.10 -10.69 8.23
N ALA A 86 -0.53 -10.48 7.04
CA ALA A 86 -0.12 -11.57 6.14
C ALA A 86 1.05 -12.41 6.70
N VAL A 87 1.80 -11.89 7.67
CA VAL A 87 3.02 -12.54 8.18
C VAL A 87 2.81 -13.17 9.56
N TYR A 88 1.67 -12.92 10.22
CA TYR A 88 1.34 -13.53 11.52
C TYR A 88 1.25 -15.07 11.48
N ASN A 89 0.98 -15.67 10.33
CA ASN A 89 0.88 -17.13 10.17
C ASN A 89 2.22 -17.82 9.84
N THR A 90 3.35 -17.11 9.94
CA THR A 90 4.68 -17.69 9.68
C THR A 90 5.53 -17.66 10.94
N SER A 91 6.36 -18.68 11.15
CA SER A 91 7.30 -18.81 12.28
C SER A 91 8.49 -17.84 12.21
N LEU A 92 8.35 -16.71 11.51
CA LEU A 92 9.40 -15.73 11.30
C LEU A 92 9.46 -14.75 12.48
N PRO A 93 10.66 -14.28 12.86
CA PRO A 93 10.81 -13.23 13.87
C PRO A 93 10.08 -11.96 13.41
N TYR A 94 9.43 -11.27 14.33
CA TYR A 94 8.71 -10.03 14.06
C TYR A 94 9.58 -8.80 14.38
N PRO A 95 9.63 -7.77 13.51
CA PRO A 95 9.04 -7.76 12.17
C PRO A 95 9.81 -8.69 11.22
N PRO A 96 9.11 -9.36 10.29
CA PRO A 96 9.73 -10.21 9.28
C PRO A 96 10.79 -9.44 8.48
N PRO A 97 11.89 -10.10 8.10
CA PRO A 97 12.90 -9.47 7.27
C PRO A 97 12.27 -9.05 5.93
N LEU A 98 12.47 -7.77 5.58
CA LEU A 98 12.06 -7.26 4.28
C LEU A 98 12.92 -7.90 3.18
N PRO A 99 12.37 -8.14 1.97
CA PRO A 99 13.19 -8.52 0.82
C PRO A 99 14.30 -7.49 0.59
N GLU A 100 15.50 -7.95 0.23
CA GLU A 100 16.69 -7.10 0.03
C GLU A 100 16.40 -5.92 -0.91
N LYS A 101 15.74 -6.20 -2.04
CA LYS A 101 15.33 -5.20 -3.01
C LYS A 101 14.37 -4.14 -2.42
N THR A 102 13.46 -4.55 -1.54
CA THR A 102 12.53 -3.63 -0.86
C THR A 102 13.30 -2.74 0.12
N ALA A 103 14.28 -3.30 0.85
CA ALA A 103 15.14 -2.54 1.75
C ALA A 103 16.05 -1.54 1.01
N GLU A 104 16.60 -1.92 -0.14
CA GLU A 104 17.37 -1.04 -1.02
C GLU A 104 16.54 0.16 -1.49
N ILE A 105 15.31 -0.08 -1.95
CA ILE A 105 14.40 0.98 -2.40
C ILE A 105 14.08 1.95 -1.26
N ILE A 106 13.82 1.43 -0.05
CA ILE A 106 13.57 2.27 1.13
C ILE A 106 14.77 3.17 1.41
N ALA A 107 15.98 2.61 1.39
CA ALA A 107 17.22 3.35 1.63
C ALA A 107 17.49 4.41 0.54
N GLU A 108 17.40 4.02 -0.74
CA GLU A 108 17.65 4.88 -1.89
C GLU A 108 16.65 6.06 -1.93
N ARG A 109 15.36 5.73 -1.77
CA ARG A 109 14.28 6.72 -1.84
C ARG A 109 14.07 7.46 -0.53
N ARG A 110 14.85 7.18 0.52
CA ARG A 110 14.72 7.81 1.84
C ARG A 110 13.29 7.74 2.38
N ILE A 111 12.65 6.59 2.16
CA ILE A 111 11.31 6.31 2.67
C ILE A 111 11.43 6.15 4.19
N LYS A 112 10.51 6.75 4.95
CA LYS A 112 10.51 6.76 6.41
C LYS A 112 9.40 5.93 7.00
#